data_AF-A0A6G1BIR5-F1
#
_entry.id   AF-A0A6G1BIR5-F1
#
_cell.length_a   1.000
_cell.length_b   1.000
_cell.length_c   1.000
_cell.angle_alpha   90.00
_cell.angle_beta   90.00
_cell.angle_gamma   90.00
#
_symmetry.space_group_name_H-M   'P 1'
#
loop_
_entity.id
_entity.type
_entity.pdbx_description
1 polymer ?
#
loop_
_entity_poly.entity_id
_entity_poly.type
_entity_poly.pdbx_seq_one_letter_code
_entity_poly.pdbx_strand_id
1 'polypeptide(L)'
;MSSPALHGLLAGCPTLVSLSLDRVFGCRSLCVCSKALHSLTVSVSLRQQEEVGEELQDLVVEDAPLLERLLGHNVNWGPSIHVLHVPRLEILGYLGVGIPSLQLEACLQQ
;
A
#
# COMPACT_ATOMS: atom_id res chain seq x y z
N MET A 1 -2.04 5.94 -11.09
CA MET A 1 -1.56 5.13 -12.23
C MET A 1 -0.59 4.10 -11.67
N SER A 2 -0.95 2.81 -11.69
CA SER A 2 -0.13 1.73 -11.11
C SER A 2 1.21 1.58 -11.85
N SER A 3 2.29 1.22 -11.13
CA SER A 3 3.56 0.87 -11.74
C SER A 3 3.40 -0.38 -12.62
N PRO A 4 3.62 -0.30 -13.95
CA PRO A 4 3.43 -1.44 -14.85
C PRO A 4 4.26 -2.66 -14.46
N ALA A 5 5.44 -2.43 -13.88
CA ALA A 5 6.33 -3.48 -13.39
C ALA A 5 5.74 -4.20 -12.17
N LEU A 6 5.19 -3.47 -11.20
CA LEU A 6 4.59 -4.09 -10.02
C LEU A 6 3.31 -4.87 -10.38
N HIS A 7 2.47 -4.29 -11.24
CA HIS A 7 1.28 -4.99 -11.72
C HIS A 7 1.64 -6.28 -12.45
N GLY A 8 2.65 -6.24 -13.34
CA GLY A 8 3.16 -7.44 -14.02
C GLY A 8 3.71 -8.49 -13.06
N LEU A 9 4.44 -8.08 -12.02
CA LEU A 9 4.95 -8.98 -10.97
C LEU A 9 3.79 -9.67 -10.23
N LEU A 10 2.80 -8.91 -9.76
CA LEU A 10 1.67 -9.44 -9.00
C LEU A 10 0.77 -10.34 -9.86
N ALA A 11 0.58 -10.00 -11.13
CA ALA A 11 -0.18 -10.82 -12.07
C ALA A 11 0.57 -12.11 -12.46
N GLY A 12 1.89 -12.04 -12.58
CA GLY A 12 2.75 -13.17 -12.97
C GLY A 12 3.15 -14.09 -11.81
N CYS A 13 2.97 -13.68 -10.56
CA CYS A 13 3.37 -14.44 -9.37
C CYS A 13 2.18 -14.72 -8.43
N PRO A 14 1.27 -15.66 -8.79
CA PRO A 14 0.09 -15.97 -7.99
C PRO A 14 0.38 -16.65 -6.65
N THR A 15 1.64 -17.03 -6.38
CA THR A 15 2.09 -17.59 -5.10
C THR A 15 2.64 -16.53 -4.14
N LEU A 16 2.74 -15.27 -4.57
CA LEU A 16 3.28 -14.19 -3.75
C LEU A 16 2.23 -13.74 -2.72
N VAL A 17 2.37 -14.25 -1.50
CA VAL A 17 1.46 -13.96 -0.38
C VAL A 17 1.89 -12.79 0.50
N SER A 18 3.12 -12.30 0.36
CA SER A 18 3.61 -11.17 1.16
C SER A 18 4.49 -10.25 0.33
N LEU A 19 4.25 -8.94 0.45
CA LEU A 19 4.96 -7.89 -0.26
C LEU A 19 5.43 -6.84 0.74
N SER A 20 6.70 -6.46 0.65
CA SER A 20 7.25 -5.33 1.38
C SER A 20 7.78 -4.31 0.38
N LEU A 21 7.34 -3.06 0.53
CA LEU A 21 7.77 -1.93 -0.27
C LEU A 21 8.59 -1.01 0.64
N ASP A 22 9.88 -0.87 0.36
CA ASP A 22 10.77 0.07 1.06
C ASP A 22 11.20 1.16 0.08
N ARG A 23 11.04 2.42 0.47
CA ARG A 23 11.56 3.59 -0.24
C ARG A 23 11.26 3.56 -1.74
N VAL A 24 9.96 3.53 -2.06
CA VAL A 24 9.48 3.56 -3.44
C VAL A 24 9.68 4.96 -4.01
N PHE A 25 10.77 5.15 -4.76
CA PHE A 25 11.10 6.38 -5.47
C PHE A 25 10.64 6.35 -6.93
N GLY A 26 10.44 7.53 -7.51
CA GLY A 26 10.07 7.70 -8.92
C GLY A 26 8.61 7.31 -9.21
N CYS A 27 7.82 7.01 -8.18
CA CYS A 27 6.42 6.61 -8.30
C CYS A 27 5.61 7.29 -7.20
N ARG A 28 4.93 8.39 -7.55
CA ARG A 28 4.09 9.14 -6.60
C ARG A 28 2.81 8.43 -6.21
N SER A 29 2.26 7.61 -7.10
CA SER A 29 1.00 6.90 -6.87
C SER A 29 1.17 5.44 -7.27
N LEU A 30 0.89 4.54 -6.34
CA LEU A 30 1.00 3.10 -6.53
C LEU A 30 -0.34 2.44 -6.26
N CYS A 31 -0.76 1.55 -7.15
CA CYS A 31 -1.91 0.69 -6.92
C CYS A 31 -1.47 -0.77 -6.80
N VAL A 32 -1.84 -1.42 -5.70
CA VAL A 32 -1.59 -2.83 -5.41
C VAL A 32 -2.90 -3.59 -5.56
N CYS A 33 -2.98 -4.41 -6.61
CA CYS A 33 -4.09 -5.32 -6.85
C CYS A 33 -3.54 -6.74 -6.94
N SER A 34 -3.94 -7.62 -6.01
CA SER A 34 -3.49 -9.01 -5.99
C SER A 34 -4.50 -9.91 -5.30
N LYS A 35 -4.89 -10.99 -5.99
CA LYS A 35 -5.82 -12.00 -5.46
C LYS A 35 -5.17 -12.99 -4.49
N ALA A 36 -3.85 -12.99 -4.36
CA ALA A 36 -3.09 -13.94 -3.56
C ALA A 36 -2.42 -13.31 -2.33
N LEU A 37 -2.36 -11.97 -2.25
CA LEU A 37 -1.59 -11.27 -1.23
C LEU A 37 -2.31 -11.30 0.12
N HIS A 38 -1.62 -11.78 1.16
CA HIS A 38 -2.09 -11.81 2.55
C HIS A 38 -1.52 -10.66 3.39
N SER A 39 -0.31 -10.20 3.07
CA SER A 39 0.34 -9.12 3.82
C SER A 39 1.02 -8.12 2.90
N LEU A 40 0.81 -6.83 3.20
CA LEU A 40 1.49 -5.70 2.58
C LEU A 40 2.13 -4.87 3.68
N THR A 41 3.44 -4.65 3.56
CA THR A 41 4.18 -3.72 4.42
C THR A 41 4.74 -2.59 3.57
N VAL A 42 4.60 -1.36 4.03
CA VAL A 42 5.09 -0.17 3.33
C VAL A 42 5.96 0.67 4.26
N SER A 43 7.20 0.91 3.84
CA SER A 43 8.15 1.79 4.52
C SER A 43 8.44 3.00 3.66
N VAL A 44 8.04 4.18 4.15
CA VAL A 44 8.29 5.48 3.51
C VAL A 44 8.83 6.41 4.58
N SER A 45 10.09 6.80 4.46
CA SER A 45 10.75 7.61 5.48
C SER A 45 11.26 8.88 4.83
N LEU A 46 10.38 9.87 4.68
CA LEU A 46 10.79 11.19 4.22
C LEU A 46 11.65 11.82 5.31
N ARG A 47 12.93 12.06 4.98
CA ARG A 47 13.86 12.70 5.91
C ARG A 47 13.62 14.20 5.98
N GLN A 48 13.09 14.79 4.89
CA GLN A 48 12.84 16.22 4.76
C GLN A 48 11.57 16.47 3.93
N GLN A 49 10.83 17.55 4.25
CA GLN A 49 9.62 17.97 3.51
C GLN A 49 9.90 18.26 2.02
N GLU A 50 11.16 18.49 1.64
CA GLU A 50 11.59 18.75 0.26
C GLU A 50 11.75 17.46 -0.58
N GLU A 51 11.92 16.30 0.06
CA GLU A 51 12.03 14.99 -0.61
C GLU A 51 10.67 14.42 -1.05
N VAL A 52 9.57 15.07 -0.65
CA VAL A 52 8.17 14.72 -0.97
C VAL A 52 7.96 14.57 -2.48
N GLY A 53 8.77 15.23 -3.32
CA GLY A 53 8.60 15.24 -4.77
C GLY A 53 8.86 13.91 -5.48
N GLU A 54 9.66 13.01 -4.91
CA GLU A 54 10.09 11.77 -5.59
C GLU A 54 9.64 10.47 -4.91
N GLU A 55 9.20 10.51 -3.65
CA GLU A 55 8.67 9.32 -2.96
C GLU A 55 7.16 9.10 -3.21
N LEU A 56 6.70 7.94 -2.77
CA LEU A 56 5.30 7.53 -2.80
C LEU A 56 4.42 8.45 -1.95
N GLN A 57 3.43 9.08 -2.59
CA GLN A 57 2.46 9.99 -1.99
C GLN A 57 1.09 9.33 -1.81
N ASP A 58 0.70 8.43 -2.71
CA ASP A 58 -0.60 7.75 -2.69
C ASP A 58 -0.43 6.25 -2.87
N LEU A 59 -0.92 5.47 -1.90
CA LEU A 59 -1.02 4.03 -1.97
C LEU A 59 -2.49 3.63 -2.05
N VAL A 60 -2.88 3.01 -3.16
CA VAL A 60 -4.18 2.38 -3.32
C VAL A 60 -4.01 0.87 -3.22
N VAL A 61 -4.79 0.24 -2.37
CA VAL A 61 -4.92 -1.21 -2.26
C VAL A 61 -6.33 -1.56 -2.70
N GLU A 62 -6.46 -2.19 -3.87
CA GLU A 62 -7.75 -2.52 -4.47
C GLU A 62 -7.82 -4.00 -4.84
N ASP A 63 -9.03 -4.57 -4.77
CA ASP A 63 -9.31 -5.94 -5.22
C ASP A 63 -8.31 -6.98 -4.66
N ALA A 64 -8.00 -6.84 -3.36
CA ALA A 64 -7.09 -7.71 -2.63
C ALA A 64 -7.87 -8.58 -1.62
N PRO A 65 -8.67 -9.57 -2.10
CA PRO A 65 -9.64 -10.28 -1.27
C PRO A 65 -9.05 -11.12 -0.14
N LEU A 66 -7.76 -11.45 -0.21
CA LEU A 66 -7.05 -12.26 0.80
C LEU A 66 -6.16 -11.43 1.73
N LEU A 67 -6.09 -10.12 1.54
CA LEU A 67 -5.18 -9.28 2.32
C LEU A 67 -5.70 -9.14 3.74
N GLU A 68 -4.93 -9.67 4.68
CA GLU A 68 -5.23 -9.69 6.12
C GLU A 68 -4.47 -8.61 6.88
N ARG A 69 -3.33 -8.16 6.35
CA ARG A 69 -2.42 -7.25 7.07
C ARG A 69 -1.90 -6.13 6.17
N LEU A 70 -2.16 -4.90 6.57
CA LEU A 70 -1.56 -3.68 6.01
C LEU A 70 -0.77 -2.96 7.10
N LEU A 71 0.55 -2.94 6.95
CA LEU A 71 1.46 -2.39 7.96
C LEU A 71 2.27 -1.24 7.37
N GLY A 72 2.30 -0.11 8.08
CA GLY A 72 3.37 0.87 7.88
C GLY A 72 4.64 0.43 8.63
N HIS A 73 5.82 0.83 8.18
CA HIS A 73 7.03 0.70 8.98
C HIS A 73 7.94 1.91 8.77
N ASN A 74 8.43 2.51 9.88
CA ASN A 74 9.23 3.73 9.86
C ASN A 74 8.62 4.87 9.01
N VAL A 75 7.31 5.01 9.10
CA VAL A 75 6.58 5.96 8.27
C VAL A 75 6.65 7.35 8.90
N ASN A 76 7.39 8.27 8.30
CA ASN A 76 7.37 9.70 8.67
C ASN A 76 6.91 10.44 7.42
N TRP A 77 5.76 11.14 7.52
CA TRP A 77 5.12 11.78 6.36
C TRP A 77 4.76 10.77 5.25
N GLY A 78 4.17 9.64 5.64
CA GLY A 78 3.84 8.56 4.71
C GLY A 78 2.79 8.91 3.64
N PRO A 79 2.56 8.00 2.69
CA PRO A 79 1.55 8.22 1.67
C PRO A 79 0.15 8.25 2.26
N SER A 80 -0.77 8.92 1.57
CA SER A 80 -2.20 8.67 1.70
C SER A 80 -2.49 7.21 1.36
N ILE A 81 -3.33 6.56 2.16
CA ILE A 81 -3.66 5.15 2.00
C ILE A 81 -5.15 5.01 1.71
N HIS A 82 -5.47 4.39 0.58
CA HIS A 82 -6.83 4.07 0.16
C HIS A 82 -6.99 2.57 0.05
N VAL A 83 -7.93 2.01 0.81
CA VAL A 83 -8.24 0.58 0.84
C VAL A 83 -9.63 0.36 0.27
N LEU A 84 -9.71 -0.36 -0.85
CA LEU A 84 -10.92 -0.59 -1.64
C LEU A 84 -11.13 -2.10 -1.81
N HIS A 85 -12.32 -2.60 -1.47
CA HIS A 85 -12.67 -4.03 -1.65
C HIS A 85 -11.66 -5.02 -1.03
N VAL A 86 -11.25 -4.77 0.22
CA VAL A 86 -10.34 -5.62 0.99
C VAL A 86 -11.07 -6.26 2.18
N PRO A 87 -11.99 -7.22 1.94
CA PRO A 87 -12.93 -7.72 2.94
C PRO A 87 -12.29 -8.46 4.12
N ARG A 88 -11.04 -8.93 3.97
CA ARG A 88 -10.33 -9.72 4.98
C ARG A 88 -9.30 -8.92 5.77
N LEU A 89 -9.28 -7.58 5.64
CA LEU A 89 -8.29 -6.77 6.34
C LEU A 89 -8.54 -6.81 7.86
N GLU A 90 -7.71 -7.56 8.57
CA GLU A 90 -7.80 -7.75 10.03
C GLU A 90 -6.86 -6.83 10.80
N ILE A 91 -5.70 -6.52 10.21
CA ILE A 91 -4.66 -5.73 10.87
C ILE A 91 -4.31 -4.52 10.01
N LEU A 92 -4.54 -3.35 10.60
CA LEU A 92 -4.01 -2.08 10.15
C LEU A 92 -3.14 -1.51 11.28
N GLY A 93 -1.85 -1.31 11.03
CA GLY A 93 -0.93 -0.94 12.10
C GLY A 93 0.30 -0.18 11.63
N TYR A 94 0.97 0.49 12.59
CA TYR A 94 2.24 1.19 12.38
C TYR A 94 2.20 2.24 11.25
N LEU A 95 1.01 2.80 11.06
CA LEU A 95 0.76 3.95 10.22
C LEU A 95 1.45 5.16 10.86
N GLY A 96 2.44 5.71 10.16
CA GLY A 96 3.34 6.74 10.63
C GLY A 96 2.69 8.02 11.13
N VAL A 97 3.47 8.83 11.85
CA VAL A 97 3.09 10.22 12.13
C VAL A 97 3.06 10.99 10.80
N GLY A 98 1.96 11.69 10.55
CA GLY A 98 1.83 12.54 9.36
C GLY A 98 1.31 11.85 8.09
N ILE A 99 0.64 10.69 8.20
CA ILE A 99 -0.17 10.19 7.07
C ILE A 99 -1.28 11.23 6.78
N PRO A 100 -1.35 11.79 5.55
CA PRO A 100 -2.29 12.85 5.24
C PRO A 100 -3.74 12.38 5.27
N SER A 101 -3.99 11.16 4.78
CA SER A 101 -5.32 10.58 4.76
C SER A 101 -5.29 9.04 4.79
N LEU A 102 -6.30 8.45 5.40
CA LEU A 102 -6.58 7.02 5.39
C LEU A 102 -8.05 6.83 5.08
N GLN A 103 -8.35 6.15 3.98
CA GLN A 103 -9.72 5.85 3.55
C GLN A 103 -9.92 4.35 3.46
N LEU A 104 -10.98 3.87 4.09
CA LEU A 104 -11.47 2.49 3.96
C LEU A 104 -12.84 2.56 3.32
N GLU A 105 -12.91 2.29 2.01
CA GLU A 105 -14.19 2.17 1.35
C GLU A 105 -14.67 0.73 1.50
N ALA A 106 -15.60 0.60 2.46
CA ALA A 106 -16.47 -0.53 2.72
C ALA A 106 -15.91 -1.90 2.30
N CYS A 107 -15.39 -2.61 3.30
CA CYS A 107 -15.32 -4.08 3.35
C CYS A 107 -16.73 -4.75 3.32
N LEU A 108 -17.78 -4.03 2.91
CA LEU A 108 -19.18 -4.45 2.97
C LEU A 108 -19.45 -5.47 1.87
N GLN A 109 -19.42 -6.73 2.24
CA GLN A 109 -20.21 -7.74 1.57
C GLN A 109 -21.69 -7.47 1.92
N GLN A 110 -22.51 -7.15 0.92
CA GLN A 110 -23.93 -7.49 0.96
C GLN A 110 -24.10 -8.93 0.46
#